data_AF-A0A837HZ18-F1
#
_entry.id   AF-A0A837HZ18-F1
#
_cell.length_a   1.000
_cell.length_b   1.000
_cell.length_c   1.000
_cell.angle_alpha   90.00
_cell.angle_beta   90.00
_cell.angle_gamma   90.00
#
_symmetry.space_group_name_H-M   'P 1'
#
loop_
_entity.id
_entity.type
_entity.pdbx_description
1 polymer ?
#
loop_
_entity_poly.entity_id
_entity_poly.type
_entity_poly.pdbx_seq_one_letter_code
_entity_poly.pdbx_strand_id
1 'polypeptide(L)'
;MDKMENYLNTQCGLLGLSEKSNDVRELLEMEKSGDKNAKLALEVMVYKIKKYIGAYFAALNGADALIFSGTIGERSAIMRSKICAELENLGIILDDAKNSQTISVDRFINKDKSPVKIAVITTDEMGQIASEAVTVLSK
;
A
#
# COMPACT_ATOMS: atom_id res chain seq x y z
N MET A 1 -26.16 -14.30 -6.13
CA MET A 1 -24.83 -14.48 -5.52
C MET A 1 -24.87 -15.71 -4.64
N ASP A 2 -23.87 -16.57 -4.78
CA ASP A 2 -23.69 -17.76 -3.95
C ASP A 2 -23.36 -17.33 -2.50
N LYS A 3 -23.79 -18.09 -1.49
CA LYS A 3 -23.47 -17.79 -0.07
C LYS A 3 -21.96 -17.72 0.17
N MET A 4 -21.18 -18.56 -0.53
CA MET A 4 -19.72 -18.54 -0.44
C MET A 4 -19.13 -17.24 -0.97
N GLU A 5 -19.61 -16.78 -2.12
CA GLU A 5 -19.18 -15.53 -2.75
C GLU A 5 -19.44 -14.33 -1.82
N ASN A 6 -20.63 -14.28 -1.20
CA ASN A 6 -20.94 -13.21 -0.26
C ASN A 6 -20.02 -13.24 0.97
N TYR A 7 -19.71 -14.44 1.49
CA TYR A 7 -18.79 -14.59 2.61
C TYR A 7 -17.38 -14.09 2.26
N LEU A 8 -16.83 -14.51 1.13
CA LEU A 8 -15.49 -14.12 0.68
C LEU A 8 -15.36 -12.60 0.43
N ASN A 9 -16.43 -11.97 -0.04
CA ASN A 9 -16.43 -10.52 -0.32
C ASN A 9 -16.67 -9.65 0.92
N THR A 10 -17.30 -10.16 1.98
CA THR A 10 -17.76 -9.30 3.10
C THR A 10 -17.24 -9.69 4.47
N GLN A 11 -16.80 -10.94 4.69
CA GLN A 11 -16.42 -11.47 6.02
C GLN A 11 -14.97 -11.95 6.09
N CYS A 12 -14.18 -11.78 5.03
CA CYS A 12 -12.79 -12.25 4.95
C CYS A 12 -11.78 -11.09 5.05
N GLY A 13 -10.52 -11.37 4.67
CA GLY A 13 -9.46 -10.36 4.63
C GLY A 13 -9.12 -9.80 6.02
N LEU A 14 -8.94 -8.49 6.10
CA LEU A 14 -8.62 -7.80 7.35
C LEU A 14 -9.72 -7.99 8.41
N LEU A 15 -11.00 -7.97 8.02
CA LEU A 15 -12.11 -8.21 8.95
C LEU A 15 -12.08 -9.63 9.49
N GLY A 16 -11.92 -10.63 8.61
CA GLY A 16 -11.88 -12.03 9.02
C GLY A 16 -10.68 -12.38 9.92
N LEU A 17 -9.53 -11.72 9.72
CA LEU A 17 -8.32 -11.95 10.53
C LEU A 17 -8.33 -11.18 11.85
N SER A 18 -8.83 -9.94 11.84
CA SER A 18 -8.91 -9.11 13.06
C SER A 18 -10.12 -9.47 13.92
N GLU A 19 -11.13 -10.09 13.31
CA GLU A 19 -12.47 -10.37 13.86
C GLU A 19 -13.23 -9.12 14.30
N LYS A 20 -12.76 -7.92 13.93
CA LYS A 20 -13.22 -6.65 14.50
C LYS A 20 -13.38 -5.53 13.48
N SER A 21 -12.38 -5.30 12.62
CA SER A 21 -12.38 -4.21 11.64
C SER A 21 -11.64 -4.56 10.35
N ASN A 22 -12.07 -3.96 9.24
CA ASN A 22 -11.32 -3.91 7.98
C ASN A 22 -10.65 -2.55 7.72
N ASP A 23 -10.80 -1.55 8.61
CA ASP A 23 -10.14 -0.26 8.47
C ASP A 23 -8.72 -0.33 9.05
N VAL A 24 -7.73 -0.12 8.19
CA VAL A 24 -6.30 -0.14 8.57
C VAL A 24 -5.97 0.87 9.67
N ARG A 25 -6.66 2.02 9.73
CA ARG A 25 -6.42 3.04 10.78
C ARG A 25 -6.84 2.52 12.15
N GLU A 26 -8.01 1.90 12.23
CA GLU A 26 -8.50 1.29 13.46
C GLU A 26 -7.59 0.13 13.89
N LEU A 27 -7.21 -0.72 12.93
CA LEU A 27 -6.31 -1.85 13.20
C LEU A 27 -4.93 -1.40 13.71
N LEU A 28 -4.39 -0.27 13.22
CA LEU A 28 -3.13 0.27 13.70
C LEU A 28 -3.24 0.76 15.16
N GLU A 29 -4.34 1.42 15.53
CA GLU A 29 -4.57 1.83 16.93
C GLU A 29 -4.78 0.63 17.86
N MET A 30 -5.45 -0.41 17.37
CA MET A 30 -5.62 -1.67 18.09
C MET A 30 -4.30 -2.42 18.27
N GLU A 31 -3.49 -2.53 17.22
CA GLU A 31 -2.13 -3.09 17.29
C GLU A 31 -1.29 -2.35 18.34
N LYS A 32 -1.32 -1.02 18.30
CA LYS A 32 -0.64 -0.16 19.28
C LYS A 32 -1.11 -0.40 20.72
N SER A 33 -2.39 -0.75 20.89
CA SER A 33 -3.00 -1.11 22.17
C SER A 33 -2.79 -2.57 22.58
N GLY A 34 -2.03 -3.34 21.79
CA GLY A 34 -1.65 -4.73 22.09
C GLY A 34 -2.60 -5.81 21.54
N ASP A 35 -3.53 -5.46 20.65
CA ASP A 35 -4.43 -6.42 20.02
C ASP A 35 -3.65 -7.33 19.04
N LYS A 36 -3.58 -8.62 19.38
CA LYS A 36 -2.83 -9.63 18.62
C LYS A 36 -3.47 -9.94 17.27
N ASN A 37 -4.80 -9.90 17.16
CA ASN A 37 -5.51 -10.22 15.92
C ASN A 37 -5.38 -9.06 14.93
N ALA A 38 -5.45 -7.81 15.41
CA ALA A 38 -5.18 -6.64 14.57
C ALA A 38 -3.73 -6.64 14.05
N LYS A 39 -2.77 -6.93 14.93
CA LYS A 39 -1.36 -7.10 14.54
C LYS A 39 -1.21 -8.17 13.45
N LEU A 40 -1.76 -9.37 13.68
CA LEU A 40 -1.71 -10.46 12.72
C LEU A 40 -2.33 -10.08 11.37
N ALA A 41 -3.49 -9.42 11.37
CA ALA A 41 -4.16 -8.98 10.15
C ALA A 41 -3.29 -8.02 9.33
N LEU A 42 -2.65 -7.04 9.98
CA LEU A 42 -1.73 -6.10 9.35
C LEU A 42 -0.46 -6.80 8.85
N GLU A 43 0.13 -7.70 9.63
CA GLU A 43 1.31 -8.49 9.24
C GLU A 43 1.03 -9.36 8.00
N VAL A 44 -0.12 -10.03 7.95
CA VAL A 44 -0.54 -10.81 6.78
C VAL A 44 -0.72 -9.92 5.55
N MET A 45 -1.33 -8.74 5.72
CA MET A 45 -1.48 -7.77 4.63
C MET A 45 -0.11 -7.32 4.10
N VAL A 46 0.80 -6.92 4.99
CA VAL A 46 2.17 -6.49 4.66
C VAL A 46 2.93 -7.62 3.95
N TYR A 47 2.86 -8.85 4.48
CA TYR A 47 3.49 -10.02 3.88
C TYR A 47 2.99 -10.27 2.45
N LYS A 48 1.68 -10.21 2.22
CA LYS A 48 1.11 -10.37 0.88
C LYS A 48 1.59 -9.28 -0.08
N ILE A 49 1.64 -8.02 0.36
CA ILE A 49 2.15 -6.91 -0.46
C ILE A 49 3.63 -7.15 -0.80
N LYS A 50 4.48 -7.47 0.18
CA LYS A 50 5.91 -7.78 -0.04
C LYS A 50 6.08 -8.93 -1.04
N LYS A 51 5.24 -9.96 -0.94
CA LYS A 51 5.25 -11.09 -1.89
C LYS A 51 4.94 -10.64 -3.33
N TYR A 52 3.97 -9.74 -3.53
CA TYR A 52 3.69 -9.17 -4.85
C TYR A 52 4.82 -8.29 -5.37
N ILE A 53 5.40 -7.43 -4.51
CA ILE A 53 6.57 -6.62 -4.86
C ILE A 53 7.69 -7.53 -5.36
N GLY A 54 8.07 -8.56 -4.59
CA GLY A 54 9.13 -9.49 -4.97
C GLY A 54 8.83 -10.26 -6.26
N ALA A 55 7.59 -10.71 -6.44
CA ALA A 55 7.17 -11.41 -7.66
C ALA A 55 7.32 -10.53 -8.91
N TYR A 56 6.90 -9.26 -8.84
CA TYR A 56 7.05 -8.33 -9.95
C TYR A 56 8.48 -7.85 -10.16
N PHE A 57 9.25 -7.70 -9.08
CA PHE A 57 10.69 -7.45 -9.17
C PHE A 57 11.40 -8.55 -9.97
N ALA A 58 11.09 -9.82 -9.68
CA ALA A 58 11.64 -10.95 -10.41
C ALA A 58 11.16 -10.99 -11.87
N ALA A 59 9.87 -10.77 -12.12
CA ALA A 59 9.29 -10.79 -13.46
C ALA A 59 9.82 -9.68 -14.38
N LEU A 60 10.13 -8.50 -13.83
CA LEU A 60 10.64 -7.34 -14.55
C LEU A 60 12.17 -7.24 -14.56
N ASN A 61 12.87 -8.18 -13.92
CA ASN A 61 14.32 -8.15 -13.72
C ASN A 61 14.82 -6.87 -13.01
N GLY A 62 14.08 -6.44 -11.99
CA GLY A 62 14.31 -5.19 -11.26
C GLY A 62 13.12 -4.24 -11.33
N ALA A 63 13.29 -3.06 -10.72
CA ALA A 63 12.37 -1.94 -10.89
C ALA A 63 13.13 -0.62 -10.68
N ASP A 64 12.75 0.42 -11.43
CA ASP A 64 13.27 1.77 -11.23
C ASP A 64 12.56 2.49 -10.07
N ALA A 65 11.29 2.17 -9.83
CA ALA A 65 10.48 2.82 -8.83
C ALA A 65 9.42 1.90 -8.19
N LEU A 66 9.12 2.18 -6.91
CA LEU A 66 7.98 1.66 -6.16
C LEU A 66 7.06 2.83 -5.79
N ILE A 67 5.82 2.80 -6.27
CA ILE A 67 4.85 3.88 -6.09
C ILE A 67 3.76 3.46 -5.11
N PHE A 68 3.55 4.26 -4.07
CA PHE A 68 2.42 4.16 -3.16
C PHE A 68 1.33 5.14 -3.58
N SER A 69 0.13 4.61 -3.76
CA SER A 69 -1.04 5.38 -4.19
C SER A 69 -2.31 4.78 -3.57
N GLY A 70 -3.46 5.44 -3.75
CA GLY A 70 -4.71 5.08 -3.10
C GLY A 70 -4.70 5.27 -1.58
N THR A 71 -5.86 5.12 -0.95
CA THR A 71 -6.10 5.57 0.43
C THR A 71 -5.02 5.13 1.44
N ILE A 72 -4.66 3.84 1.46
CA ILE A 72 -3.67 3.32 2.41
C ILE A 72 -2.25 3.76 2.03
N GLY A 73 -1.90 3.67 0.74
CA GLY A 73 -0.58 4.03 0.23
C GLY A 73 -0.27 5.50 0.42
N GLU A 74 -1.25 6.37 0.23
CA GLU A 74 -1.09 7.82 0.36
C GLU A 74 -1.06 8.31 1.79
N ARG A 75 -1.89 7.72 2.67
CA ARG A 75 -2.20 8.30 3.98
C ARG A 75 -1.51 7.61 5.14
N SER A 76 -1.00 6.38 4.97
CA SER A 76 -0.41 5.62 6.06
C SER A 76 1.10 5.45 5.91
N ALA A 77 1.85 6.41 6.48
CA ALA A 77 3.31 6.32 6.57
C ALA A 77 3.76 5.05 7.30
N ILE A 78 3.04 4.64 8.34
CA ILE A 78 3.34 3.42 9.12
C ILE A 78 3.25 2.18 8.24
N MET A 79 2.20 2.05 7.42
CA MET A 79 2.08 0.93 6.50
C MET A 79 3.18 0.92 5.45
N ARG A 80 3.54 2.09 4.89
CA ARG A 80 4.66 2.19 3.95
C ARG A 80 5.98 1.72 4.59
N SER A 81 6.26 2.14 5.83
CA SER A 81 7.43 1.66 6.59
C SER A 81 7.40 0.16 6.80
N LYS A 82 6.27 -0.42 7.24
CA LYS A 82 6.12 -1.88 7.42
C LYS A 82 6.32 -2.64 6.10
N ILE A 83 5.83 -2.12 4.98
CA ILE A 83 5.97 -2.73 3.65
C ILE A 83 7.41 -2.67 3.15
N CYS A 84 8.09 -1.53 3.31
CA CYS A 84 9.46 -1.35 2.84
C CYS A 84 10.53 -2.02 3.71
N ALA A 85 10.19 -2.37 4.95
CA ALA A 85 11.12 -3.02 5.87
C ALA A 85 11.67 -4.34 5.29
N GLU A 86 12.97 -4.56 5.43
CA GLU A 86 13.68 -5.77 4.98
C GLU A 86 13.64 -6.00 3.46
N LEU A 87 13.52 -4.92 2.67
CA LEU A 87 13.60 -4.94 1.21
C LEU A 87 14.87 -4.24 0.68
N GLU A 88 15.84 -3.92 1.55
CA GLU A 88 17.04 -3.17 1.21
C GLU A 88 17.91 -3.90 0.17
N ASN A 89 17.91 -5.24 0.19
CA ASN A 89 18.61 -6.06 -0.80
C ASN A 89 18.00 -6.00 -2.20
N LEU A 90 16.74 -5.56 -2.33
CA LEU A 90 16.11 -5.23 -3.61
C LEU A 90 16.37 -3.78 -4.02
N GLY A 91 17.17 -3.03 -3.25
CA GLY A 91 17.43 -1.61 -3.47
C GLY A 91 16.28 -0.70 -3.05
N ILE A 92 15.31 -1.19 -2.27
CA ILE A 92 14.21 -0.40 -1.73
C ILE A 92 14.64 0.14 -0.37
N ILE A 93 15.09 1.40 -0.32
CA ILE A 93 15.62 2.03 0.89
C ILE A 93 14.81 3.28 1.23
N LEU A 94 13.90 3.14 2.20
CA LEU A 94 13.01 4.20 2.66
C LEU A 94 13.75 5.24 3.52
N ASP A 95 13.38 6.51 3.38
CA ASP A 95 13.74 7.60 4.27
C ASP A 95 12.56 7.86 5.22
N ASP A 96 12.71 7.48 6.49
CA ASP A 96 11.62 7.58 7.48
C ASP A 96 11.19 9.02 7.76
N ALA A 97 12.10 9.99 7.66
CA ALA A 97 11.79 11.41 7.86
C ALA A 97 10.95 11.94 6.70
N LYS A 98 11.35 11.65 5.45
CA LYS A 98 10.52 12.00 4.28
C LYS A 98 9.18 11.27 4.32
N ASN A 99 9.18 9.98 4.66
CA ASN A 99 7.98 9.15 4.72
C ASN A 99 6.95 9.67 5.72
N SER A 100 7.38 9.97 6.95
CA SER A 100 6.49 10.44 8.03
C SER A 100 5.85 11.81 7.75
N GLN A 101 6.51 12.66 6.96
CA GLN A 101 6.00 13.97 6.56
C GLN A 101 5.10 13.93 5.31
N THR A 102 4.90 12.76 4.71
CA THR A 102 4.18 12.61 3.44
C THR A 102 2.79 12.03 3.68
N ILE A 103 1.75 12.85 3.52
CA ILE A 103 0.35 12.43 3.62
C ILE A 103 -0.42 13.10 2.49
N SER A 104 -0.99 12.29 1.58
CA SER A 104 -1.81 12.77 0.45
C SER A 104 -1.15 13.90 -0.35
N VAL A 105 0.15 13.74 -0.65
CA VAL A 105 0.92 14.66 -1.47
C VAL A 105 1.95 13.89 -2.28
N ASP A 106 2.17 14.33 -3.51
CA ASP A 106 3.16 13.75 -4.41
C ASP A 106 4.57 14.04 -3.89
N ARG A 107 5.30 12.99 -3.51
CA ARG A 107 6.64 13.14 -2.95
C ARG A 107 7.48 11.86 -3.03
N PHE A 108 8.76 12.01 -3.35
CA PHE A 108 9.75 10.96 -3.15
C PHE A 108 10.10 10.78 -1.66
N ILE A 109 10.07 9.54 -1.20
CA ILE A 109 10.29 9.13 0.19
C ILE A 109 11.46 8.15 0.34
N ASN A 110 12.26 7.92 -0.71
CA ASN A 110 13.49 7.13 -0.61
C ASN A 110 14.69 7.93 -0.07
N LYS A 111 15.69 7.21 0.44
CA LYS A 111 17.02 7.78 0.71
C LYS A 111 17.73 8.11 -0.61
N ASP A 112 18.64 9.08 -0.58
CA ASP A 112 19.25 9.62 -1.80
C ASP A 112 20.02 8.56 -2.61
N LYS A 113 20.63 7.58 -1.92
CA LYS A 113 21.38 6.46 -2.53
C LYS A 113 20.54 5.21 -2.79
N SER A 114 19.21 5.27 -2.63
CA SER A 114 18.32 4.14 -2.93
C SER A 114 18.36 3.82 -4.43
N PRO A 115 18.73 2.59 -4.83
CA PRO A 115 18.69 2.19 -6.24
C PRO A 115 17.28 2.31 -6.83
N VAL A 116 16.27 1.90 -6.08
CA VAL A 116 14.85 2.04 -6.44
C VAL A 116 14.33 3.34 -5.86
N LYS A 117 13.68 4.17 -6.68
CA LYS A 117 12.96 5.35 -6.19
C LYS A 117 11.68 4.92 -5.47
N ILE A 118 11.31 5.61 -4.41
CA ILE A 118 10.07 5.33 -3.68
C ILE A 118 9.30 6.63 -3.64
N ALA A 119 8.05 6.63 -4.07
CA ALA A 119 7.21 7.83 -4.05
C ALA A 119 5.80 7.54 -3.55
N VAL A 120 5.20 8.56 -2.93
CA VAL A 120 3.75 8.66 -2.80
C VAL A 120 3.26 9.49 -3.97
N ILE A 121 2.23 9.01 -4.67
CA ILE A 121 1.57 9.74 -5.76
C ILE A 121 0.06 9.67 -5.52
N THR A 122 -0.58 10.83 -5.45
CA THR A 122 -2.00 10.99 -5.24
C THR A 122 -2.79 10.58 -6.47
N THR A 123 -3.84 9.77 -6.29
CA THR A 123 -4.70 9.37 -7.41
C THR A 123 -5.78 10.43 -7.65
N ASP A 124 -5.93 10.87 -8.91
CA ASP A 124 -7.11 11.58 -9.39
C ASP A 124 -7.84 10.75 -10.46
N GLU A 125 -8.63 9.77 -10.01
CA GLU A 125 -9.37 8.88 -10.90
C GLU A 125 -10.40 9.65 -11.74
N MET A 126 -11.02 10.68 -11.17
CA MET A 126 -12.05 11.47 -11.85
C MET A 126 -11.44 12.35 -12.94
N GLY A 127 -10.29 12.97 -12.67
CA GLY A 127 -9.52 13.71 -13.66
C GLY A 127 -9.06 12.80 -14.81
N GLN A 128 -8.61 11.59 -14.51
CA GLN A 128 -8.22 10.61 -15.53
C GLN A 128 -9.40 10.18 -16.40
N ILE A 129 -10.57 9.89 -15.80
CA ILE A 129 -11.79 9.56 -16.55
C ILE A 129 -12.21 10.73 -17.44
N ALA A 130 -12.18 11.96 -16.93
CA ALA A 130 -12.54 13.15 -17.70
C ALA A 130 -11.58 13.37 -18.89
N SER A 131 -10.28 13.20 -18.68
CA SER A 131 -9.26 13.30 -19.73
C SER A 131 -9.48 12.26 -20.84
N GLU A 132 -9.78 11.02 -20.46
CA GLU A 132 -10.07 9.95 -21.42
C GLU A 132 -11.36 10.25 -22.21
N ALA A 133 -12.41 10.72 -21.52
CA ALA A 133 -13.67 11.11 -22.17
C ALA A 133 -13.47 12.23 -23.19
N VAL A 134 -12.69 13.27 -22.86
CA VAL A 134 -12.36 14.35 -23.82
C VAL A 134 -11.58 13.80 -25.01
N THR A 135 -10.63 12.90 -24.79
CA THR A 135 -9.83 12.29 -25.86
C THR A 135 -10.67 11.50 -26.85
N VAL A 136 -11.68 10.77 -26.36
CA VAL A 136 -12.62 10.02 -27.20
C VAL A 136 -13.58 10.95 -27.94
N LEU A 137 -14.08 12.01 -27.29
CA LEU A 137 -15.06 12.94 -27.87
C LEU A 137 -14.46 13.98 -28.82
N SER A 138 -13.14 14.19 -28.79
CA SER A 138 -12.43 15.14 -29.66
C SER A 138 -11.97 14.52 -30.99
N LYS A 139 -12.40 13.30 -31.30
CA LYS A 139 -12.24 12.63 -32.60
C LYS A 139 -13.51 12.79 -33.42
#